data_AF-A0A5K1ACS1-F1
#
_entry.id   AF-A0A5K1ACS1-F1
#
_cell.length_a   1.000
_cell.length_b   1.000
_cell.length_c   1.000
_cell.angle_alpha   90.00
_cell.angle_beta   90.00
_cell.angle_gamma   90.00
#
_symmetry.space_group_name_H-M   'P 1'
#
loop_
_entity.id
_entity.type
_entity.pdbx_description
1 polymer ?
#
loop_
_entity_poly.entity_id
_entity_poly.type
_entity_poly.pdbx_seq_one_letter_code
_entity_poly.pdbx_strand_id
1 'polypeptide(L)' 'TIYKISFGQIYLSKPMMTESDGETATLFPKAARLRNLTYSAPLYVDVTKRVIKKGHDSEELVEKQDFTKVFIGK' A
#
# COMPACT_ATOMS: atom_id res chain seq x y z
N THR A 1 -6.64 -1.43 -24.99
CA THR A 1 -6.94 -1.88 -23.62
C THR A 1 -6.60 -0.77 -22.66
N ILE A 2 -7.54 -0.37 -21.81
CA ILE A 2 -7.40 0.70 -20.81
C ILE A 2 -7.26 0.03 -19.45
N TYR A 3 -6.27 0.46 -18.66
CA TYR A 3 -6.10 0.03 -17.27
C TYR A 3 -6.58 1.14 -16.34
N LYS A 4 -7.53 0.83 -15.46
CA LYS A 4 -7.98 1.74 -14.39
C LYS A 4 -7.61 1.13 -13.05
N ILE A 5 -6.91 1.90 -12.22
CA ILE A 5 -6.56 1.52 -10.84
C ILE A 5 -7.32 2.45 -9.90
N SER A 6 -7.98 1.90 -8.89
CA SER A 6 -8.72 2.63 -7.88
C SER A 6 -8.22 2.25 -6.49
N PHE A 7 -8.07 3.24 -5.62
CA PHE A 7 -7.66 3.07 -4.23
C PHE A 7 -8.89 3.18 -3.32
N GLY A 8 -9.02 2.23 -2.40
CA GLY A 8 -10.11 2.14 -1.43
C GLY A 8 -9.65 2.48 -0.02
N GLN A 9 -9.99 1.60 0.92
CA GLN A 9 -9.70 1.78 2.33
C GLN A 9 -8.19 1.82 2.61
N ILE A 10 -7.78 2.74 3.48
CA ILE A 10 -6.41 2.83 3.99
C ILE A 10 -6.29 2.12 5.35
N TYR A 11 -5.13 1.54 5.61
CA TYR A 11 -4.76 0.91 6.88
C TYR A 11 -3.39 1.42 7.31
N LEU A 12 -3.34 2.02 8.49
CA LEU A 12 -2.10 2.51 9.08
C LEU A 12 -1.74 1.63 10.27
N SER A 13 -0.53 1.05 10.27
CA SER A 13 -0.05 0.26 11.39
C SER A 13 0.66 1.13 12.43
N LYS A 14 1.16 0.51 13.51
CA LYS A 14 1.96 1.22 14.51
C LYS A 14 3.35 1.56 13.95
N PRO A 15 3.98 2.67 14.36
CA PRO A 15 5.34 3.01 13.97
C PRO A 15 6.33 1.88 14.26
N MET A 16 7.15 1.51 13.28
CA MET A 16 8.01 0.32 13.33
C MET A 16 9.28 0.49 12.49
N MET A 17 10.38 -0.08 12.98
CA MET A 17 11.70 -0.06 12.36
C MET A 17 12.10 -1.48 11.97
N THR A 18 12.71 -1.62 10.79
CA THR A 18 13.33 -2.87 10.34
C THR A 18 14.84 -2.68 10.47
N GLU A 19 15.48 -3.50 11.28
CA GLU A 19 16.92 -3.44 11.53
C GLU A 19 17.70 -4.14 10.39
N SER A 20 19.02 -3.99 10.39
CA SER A 20 19.89 -4.49 9.31
C SER A 20 19.93 -6.02 9.17
N ASP A 21 19.52 -6.72 10.23
CA ASP A 21 19.33 -8.17 10.28
C ASP A 21 17.97 -8.63 9.73
N GLY A 22 17.08 -7.69 9.39
CA GLY A 22 15.74 -7.95 8.87
C GLY A 22 14.64 -8.02 9.95
N GLU A 23 15.01 -7.96 11.23
CA GLU A 23 14.03 -7.99 12.32
C GLU A 23 13.23 -6.68 12.35
N THR A 24 11.91 -6.80 12.53
CA THR A 24 11.02 -5.64 12.54
C THR A 24 10.35 -5.46 13.90
N ALA A 25 10.63 -4.34 14.56
CA ALA A 25 10.15 -4.04 15.89
C ALA A 25 9.35 -2.73 15.95
N THR A 26 8.43 -2.63 16.91
CA THR A 26 7.72 -1.38 17.19
C THR A 26 8.70 -0.31 17.66
N LEU A 27 8.65 0.85 17.02
CA LEU A 27 9.50 1.97 17.38
C LEU A 27 8.75 2.85 18.39
N PHE A 28 9.44 3.23 19.46
CA PHE A 28 8.95 4.23 20.41
C PHE A 28 9.52 5.62 20.09
N PRO A 29 8.77 6.71 20.33
CA PRO A 29 9.23 8.06 19.99
C PRO A 29 10.55 8.45 20.65
N LYS A 30 10.82 7.96 21.88
CA LYS A 30 12.08 8.21 22.59
C LYS A 30 13.26 7.51 21.90
N ALA A 31 13.08 6.25 21.52
CA ALA A 31 14.11 5.46 20.83
C ALA A 31 14.44 6.05 19.45
N ALA A 32 13.43 6.53 18.72
CA ALA A 32 13.62 7.18 17.44
C ALA A 32 14.51 8.44 17.55
N ARG A 33 14.23 9.30 18.53
CA ARG A 33 15.03 10.52 18.77
C ARG A 33 16.47 10.21 19.17
N LEU A 34 16.67 9.26 20.08
CA LEU A 34 18.02 8.91 20.57
C LEU A 34 18.91 8.29 19.49
N ARG A 35 18.31 7.63 18.50
CA ARG A 35 19.01 6.97 17.38
C ARG A 35 18.98 7.79 16.08
N ASN A 36 18.44 9.01 16.10
CA ASN A 36 18.19 9.83 14.90
C ASN A 36 17.44 9.07 13.78
N LEU A 37 16.43 8.29 14.16
CA LEU A 37 15.60 7.50 13.25
C LEU A 37 14.31 8.23 12.90
N THR A 38 13.80 7.97 11.70
CA THR A 38 12.47 8.43 11.28
C THR A 38 11.37 7.64 12.01
N TYR A 39 10.49 8.35 12.70
CA TYR A 39 9.34 7.76 13.39
C TYR A 39 8.15 7.58 12.43
N SER A 40 8.26 6.63 11.50
CA SER A 40 7.21 6.36 10.51
C SER A 40 6.53 5.00 10.69
N ALA A 41 5.35 4.87 10.09
CA ALA A 41 4.48 3.71 10.18
C ALA A 41 4.11 3.19 8.77
N PRO A 42 4.11 1.85 8.56
CA PRO A 42 3.60 1.23 7.35
C PRO A 42 2.16 1.59 7.03
N LEU A 43 1.96 2.05 5.80
CA LEU A 43 0.68 2.35 5.20
C LEU A 43 0.33 1.27 4.18
N TYR A 44 -0.88 0.74 4.29
CA TYR A 44 -1.47 -0.22 3.38
C TYR A 44 -2.76 0.34 2.79
N VAL A 45 -3.12 -0.08 1.59
CA VAL A 45 -4.32 0.37 0.88
C VAL A 45 -4.97 -0.79 0.13
N ASP A 46 -6.30 -0.81 0.07
CA ASP A 46 -7.02 -1.70 -0.84
C ASP A 46 -6.98 -1.14 -2.27
N VAL A 47 -6.58 -1.96 -3.23
CA VAL A 47 -6.40 -1.57 -4.63
C VAL A 47 -7.30 -2.40 -5.52
N THR A 48 -8.12 -1.76 -6.35
CA THR A 48 -8.90 -2.41 -7.40
C THR A 48 -8.32 -2.08 -8.75
N LYS A 49 -7.91 -3.11 -9.50
CA LYS A 49 -7.45 -3.02 -10.89
C LYS A 49 -8.58 -3.45 -11.82
N ARG A 50 -8.87 -2.64 -12.84
CA ARG A 50 -9.82 -2.94 -13.90
C ARG A 50 -9.15 -2.85 -15.26
N VAL A 51 -9.34 -3.87 -16.08
CA VAL A 51 -8.88 -3.92 -17.47
C VAL A 51 -10.10 -3.79 -18.37
N ILE A 52 -10.15 -2.72 -19.16
CA ILE A 52 -11.26 -2.40 -20.06
C ILE A 52 -10.77 -2.56 -21.50
N LYS A 53 -11.43 -3.39 -22.31
CA LYS A 53 -11.22 -3.39 -23.77
C LYS A 53 -12.28 -2.50 -24.38
N LYS A 54 -11.83 -1.53 -25.18
CA LYS A 54 -12.73 -0.61 -25.89
C LYS A 54 -13.02 -1.21 -27.27
N GLY A 55 -14.24 -1.71 -27.46
CA GLY A 55 -14.77 -2.07 -28.78
C GLY A 55 -15.30 -0.83 -29.50
N HIS A 56 -15.71 -0.99 -30.76
CA HIS A 56 -16.17 0.10 -31.62
C HIS A 56 -17.44 0.80 -31.06
N ASP A 57 -18.27 0.11 -30.25
CA ASP A 57 -19.55 0.63 -29.74
C ASP A 57 -19.81 0.43 -28.23
N SER A 58 -18.92 -0.20 -27.46
CA SER A 58 -19.09 -0.37 -26.00
C SER A 58 -17.76 -0.63 -25.25
N GLU A 59 -17.67 -0.12 -24.01
CA GLU A 59 -16.57 -0.44 -23.09
C GLU A 59 -16.86 -1.77 -22.39
N GLU A 60 -16.13 -2.83 -22.75
CA GLU A 60 -16.23 -4.13 -22.06
C GLU A 60 -15.19 -4.23 -20.95
N LEU A 61 -15.66 -4.47 -19.73
CA LEU A 61 -14.81 -4.85 -18.61
C LEU A 61 -14.35 -6.30 -18.81
N VAL A 62 -13.06 -6.49 -18.99
CA VAL A 62 -12.45 -7.81 -19.26
C VAL A 62 -11.98 -8.48 -17.98
N GLU A 63 -11.44 -7.70 -17.06
CA GLU A 63 -10.86 -8.23 -15.83
C GLU A 63 -11.03 -7.23 -14.69
N LYS A 64 -11.49 -7.71 -13.54
CA LYS A 64 -11.48 -6.99 -12.27
C LYS A 64 -10.67 -7.80 -11.27
N GLN A 65 -9.64 -7.18 -10.71
CA GLN A 65 -8.79 -7.78 -9.69
C GLN A 65 -8.77 -6.87 -8.47
N ASP A 66 -9.17 -7.41 -7.33
CA ASP A 66 -9.18 -6.70 -6.05
C ASP A 66 -8.01 -7.20 -5.18
N PHE A 67 -7.21 -6.27 -4.68
CA PHE A 67 -6.09 -6.51 -3.80
C PHE A 67 -6.36 -5.84 -2.46
N THR A 68 -6.41 -6.62 -1.38
CA THR A 68 -6.63 -6.09 -0.04
C THR A 68 -5.30 -5.86 0.68
N LYS A 69 -5.19 -4.79 1.46
CA LYS A 69 -4.03 -4.46 2.31
C LYS A 69 -2.69 -4.50 1.55
N VAL A 70 -2.61 -3.85 0.40
CA VAL A 70 -1.36 -3.70 -0.36
C VAL A 70 -0.46 -2.70 0.36
N PHE A 71 0.78 -3.09 0.65
CA PHE A 71 1.76 -2.17 1.25
C PHE A 71 2.15 -1.09 0.25
N ILE A 72 2.03 0.18 0.64
CA ILE A 72 2.35 1.33 -0.23
C ILE A 72 3.53 2.17 0.27
N GLY A 73 3.99 1.96 1.52
CA GLY A 73 5.20 2.60 2.03
C GLY A 73 5.15 2.93 3.53
N LYS A 74 6.30 3.33 4.06
CA LYS A 74 6.47 3.98 5.37
C LYS A 74 7.51 5.09 5.25
#